data_AF-A0A564Q1W4-F1
#
_entry.id   AF-A0A564Q1W4-F1
#
_cell.length_a   1.000
_cell.length_b   1.000
_cell.length_c   1.000
_cell.angle_alpha   90.00
_cell.angle_beta   90.00
_cell.angle_gamma   90.00
#
_symmetry.space_group_name_H-M   'P 1'
#
loop_
_entity.id
_entity.type
_entity.pdbx_description
1 polymer ?
#
loop_
_entity_poly.entity_id
_entity_poly.type
_entity_poly.pdbx_seq_one_letter_code
_entity_poly.pdbx_strand_id
1 'polypeptide(L)' 'MIGARSLQIAMGSPIFVDAKGEIDPIEIATMEYEQGTIPITVKRKTVKRIPIKEKEVGRIPIKEKEVEGGGDRM' A
#
# COMPACT_ATOMS: atom_id res chain seq x y z
N MET A 1 -3.80 -5.36 12.59
CA MET A 1 -2.67 -6.28 12.86
C MET A 1 -2.96 -7.67 12.32
N ILE A 2 -4.17 -8.21 12.53
CA ILE A 2 -4.63 -9.54 12.05
C ILE A 2 -4.32 -9.80 10.57
N GLY A 3 -4.74 -8.94 9.64
CA GLY A 3 -4.55 -9.21 8.20
C GLY A 3 -3.10 -9.43 7.76
N ALA A 4 -2.17 -8.58 8.21
CA ALA A 4 -0.75 -8.75 7.90
C ALA A 4 -0.18 -10.03 8.54
N ARG A 5 -0.66 -10.39 9.73
CA ARG A 5 -0.22 -11.61 10.42
C ARG A 5 -0.78 -12.89 9.78
N SER A 6 -2.05 -12.89 9.38
CA SER A 6 -2.68 -13.99 8.65
C SER A 6 -1.92 -14.30 7.36
N LEU A 7 -1.50 -13.27 6.61
CA LEU A 7 -0.64 -13.45 5.43
C LEU A 7 0.68 -14.16 5.78
N GLN A 8 1.34 -13.78 6.87
CA GLN A 8 2.59 -14.44 7.29
C GLN A 8 2.37 -15.92 7.62
N ILE A 9 1.29 -16.25 8.33
CA ILE A 9 0.92 -17.63 8.67
C ILE A 9 0.66 -18.43 7.39
N ALA A 10 -0.08 -17.86 6.43
CA ALA A 10 -0.32 -18.49 5.12
C ALA A 10 0.97 -18.77 4.33
N MET A 11 2.03 -17.99 4.57
CA MET A 11 3.36 -18.19 3.99
C MET A 11 4.25 -19.16 4.79
N GLY A 12 3.72 -19.85 5.80
CA GLY A 12 4.45 -20.81 6.62
C GLY A 12 5.23 -20.20 7.79
N SER A 13 4.89 -18.98 8.20
CA SER A 13 5.44 -18.39 9.43
C SER A 13 5.03 -19.22 10.66
N PRO A 14 5.93 -19.42 11.64
CA PRO A 14 5.60 -20.16 12.85
C PRO A 14 4.48 -19.48 13.64
N ILE A 15 3.62 -20.29 14.26
CA ILE A 15 2.47 -19.87 15.07
C ILE A 15 2.86 -19.89 16.56
N PHE A 16 2.40 -18.91 17.33
CA PHE A 16 2.75 -18.72 18.76
C PHE A 16 1.61 -19.03 19.74
N VAL A 17 0.57 -19.73 19.26
CA VAL A 17 -0.58 -20.20 20.05
C VAL A 17 -0.87 -21.66 19.75
N ASP A 18 -1.58 -22.32 20.66
CA ASP A 18 -2.17 -23.62 20.38
C ASP A 18 -3.39 -23.42 19.47
N ALA A 19 -3.23 -23.77 18.19
CA ALA A 19 -4.27 -23.65 17.17
C ALA A 19 -5.44 -24.64 17.38
N LYS A 20 -5.33 -25.64 18.28
CA LYS A 20 -6.40 -26.63 18.54
C LYS A 20 -6.97 -27.31 17.28
N GLY A 21 -6.14 -27.47 16.24
CA GLY A 21 -6.54 -28.03 14.95
C GLY A 21 -7.10 -27.02 13.94
N GLU A 22 -7.14 -25.73 14.28
CA GLU A 22 -7.47 -24.65 13.34
C GLU A 22 -6.40 -24.53 12.25
N ILE A 23 -6.85 -24.33 11.01
CA ILE A 23 -6.00 -24.20 9.82
C ILE A 23 -6.18 -22.85 9.13
N ASP A 24 -7.28 -22.13 9.41
CA ASP A 24 -7.51 -20.82 8.83
C ASP A 24 -6.49 -19.81 9.39
N PRO A 25 -5.62 -19.22 8.54
CA PRO A 25 -4.65 -18.24 8.97
C PRO A 25 -5.27 -17.00 9.62
N ILE A 26 -6.52 -16.65 9.29
CA ILE A 26 -7.24 -15.52 9.90
C ILE A 26 -7.62 -15.84 11.34
N GLU A 27 -8.18 -17.02 11.59
CA GLU A 27 -8.57 -17.46 12.93
C GLU A 27 -7.34 -17.64 13.82
N ILE A 28 -6.27 -18.26 13.31
CA ILE A 28 -5.01 -18.41 14.06
C ILE A 28 -4.40 -17.04 14.40
N ALA A 29 -4.41 -16.08 13.46
CA ALA A 29 -3.93 -14.72 13.72
C ALA A 29 -4.81 -13.98 14.75
N THR A 30 -6.10 -14.30 14.79
CA THR A 30 -7.04 -13.75 15.78
C THR A 30 -6.76 -14.34 17.16
N MET A 31 -6.53 -15.65 17.26
CA MET A 31 -6.11 -16.31 18.50
C MET A 31 -4.80 -15.74 19.05
N GLU A 32 -3.79 -15.51 18.20
CA GLU A 32 -2.53 -14.84 18.61
C GLU A 32 -2.76 -13.41 19.10
N TYR A 33 -3.69 -12.69 18.49
CA TYR A 33 -4.04 -11.33 18.91
C TYR A 33 -4.74 -11.32 20.27
N GLU A 34 -5.71 -12.20 20.49
CA GLU A 34 -6.46 -12.32 21.75
C GLU A 34 -5.58 -12.75 22.93
N GLN A 35 -4.59 -13.62 22.67
CA GLN A 35 -3.62 -14.07 23.67
C GLN A 35 -2.43 -13.12 23.83
N GLY A 36 -2.36 -12.04 23.05
CA GLY A 36 -1.27 -11.05 23.12
C GLY A 36 0.09 -11.58 22.66
N THR A 37 0.12 -12.68 21.90
CA THR A 37 1.36 -13.35 21.44
C THR A 37 1.79 -12.93 20.04
N ILE A 38 1.10 -11.95 19.43
CA ILE A 38 1.35 -11.55 18.04
C ILE A 38 2.79 -10.99 17.84
N PRO A 39 3.64 -11.62 17.02
CA PRO A 39 5.08 -11.29 16.95
C PRO A 39 5.38 -10.14 15.98
N ILE A 40 4.56 -9.07 15.98
CA ILE A 40 4.74 -7.89 15.11
C ILE A 40 4.50 -6.60 15.89
N THR A 41 5.25 -5.55 15.55
CA THR A 41 5.13 -4.22 16.18
C THR A 41 4.72 -3.17 15.16
N VAL A 42 3.81 -2.27 15.54
CA VAL A 42 3.42 -1.13 14.71
C VAL A 42 4.32 0.07 15.00
N LYS A 43 5.16 0.46 14.03
CA LYS A 43 5.92 1.72 14.09
C LYS A 43 5.05 2.88 13.55
N ARG A 44 4.48 3.67 14.46
CA ARG A 44 3.69 4.86 14.09
C ARG A 44 4.63 6.00 13.69
N LYS A 45 4.50 6.49 12.46
CA LYS A 45 5.18 7.72 12.01
C LYS A 45 4.23 8.89 12.19
N THR A 46 4.61 9.89 12.97
CA THR A 46 3.94 11.19 12.96
C THR A 46 4.40 11.95 11.73
N VAL A 47 3.59 12.01 10.68
CA VAL A 47 3.86 12.92 9.56
C VAL A 47 3.62 14.34 10.05
N LYS A 48 4.65 15.18 10.04
CA LYS A 48 4.45 16.62 10.19
C LYS A 48 3.70 17.07 8.93
N ARG A 49 2.55 17.73 9.10
CA ARG A 49 1.86 18.38 7.98
C ARG A 49 2.83 19.40 7.40
N ILE A 50 3.39 19.13 6.24
CA ILE A 50 4.18 20.12 5.51
C ILE A 50 3.15 21.09 4.90
N PRO A 51 3.21 22.40 5.20
CA PRO A 51 2.36 23.35 4.50
C PRO A 51 2.70 23.29 3.02
N ILE A 52 1.70 22.95 2.19
CA ILE A 52 1.82 23.05 0.75
C ILE A 52 2.00 24.53 0.41
N LYS A 53 3.19 24.92 -0.07
CA LYS A 53 3.35 26.19 -0.76
C LYS A 53 2.68 26.03 -2.11
N GLU A 54 1.70 26.88 -2.40
CA GLU A 54 1.09 26.95 -3.73
C GLU A 54 2.22 27.15 -4.74
N LYS A 55 2.45 26.14 -5.58
CA LYS A 55 3.39 26.27 -6.69
C LYS A 55 2.61 26.95 -7.80
N GLU A 56 3.07 28.09 -8.27
CA GLU A 56 2.63 28.60 -9.58
C GLU A 56 2.92 27.50 -10.61
N VAL A 57 1.86 26.87 -11.10
CA VAL A 57 1.95 25.94 -12.23
C VAL A 57 2.19 26.82 -13.44
N GLY A 58 3.46 26.96 -13.82
CA GLY A 58 3.83 27.60 -15.08
C GLY A 58 3.07 26.91 -16.22
N ARG A 59 2.42 27.70 -17.08
CA ARG A 59 1.69 27.18 -18.24
C ARG A 59 2.64 26.33 -19.08
N ILE A 60 2.23 25.11 -19.37
CA ILE A 60 2.94 24.23 -20.31
C ILE A 60 2.87 24.92 -21.69
N PRO A 61 3.99 25.17 -22.38
CA PRO A 61 3.94 25.73 -23.71
C PRO A 61 3.29 24.73 -24.67
N ILE A 62 2.09 25.07 -25.15
CA ILE A 62 1.49 24.40 -26.30
C ILE A 62 2.30 24.81 -27.53
N LYS A 63 3.08 23.88 -28.11
CA LYS A 63 3.58 24.07 -29.46
C LYS A 63 2.40 23.92 -30.39
N GLU A 64 1.94 25.02 -30.99
CA GLU A 64 1.07 24.96 -32.16
C GLU A 64 1.81 24.14 -33.22
N LYS A 65 1.29 22.95 -33.49
CA LYS A 65 1.79 22.12 -34.59
C LYS A 65 1.24 22.77 -35.84
N GLU A 66 2.08 23.53 -36.55
CA GLU A 66 1.77 23.91 -37.94
C GLU A 66 1.51 22.61 -38.69
N VAL A 67 0.25 22.42 -39.05
CA VAL A 67 -0.15 21.41 -40.03
C VAL A 67 0.39 21.92 -41.36
N GLU A 68 1.55 21.44 -41.77
CA GLU A 68 2.00 21.61 -43.15
C GLU A 68 0.93 21.02 -44.06
N GLY A 69 0.16 21.91 -44.68
CA GLY A 69 -0.81 21.58 -45.70
C GLY A 69 -0.06 20.89 -46.83
N GLY A 70 -0.30 19.59 -46.96
CA GLY A 70 0.05 18.83 -48.15
C GLY A 70 -0.70 19.42 -49.33
N GLY A 71 -0.06 20.40 -49.99
CA GLY A 71 -0.42 20.84 -51.32
C GLY A 71 -0.01 19.73 -52.29
N ASP A 72 -0.92 18.81 -52.56
CA ASP A 72 -0.79 17.97 -53.73
C ASP A 72 -1.09 18.82 -54.97
N ARG A 73 -0.19 18.72 -55.95
CA ARG A 73 -0.19 19.49 -57.18
C ARG A 73 -0.86 18.66 -58.27
N MET A 74 -1.66 19.35 -59.08
CA MET A 74 -2.25 18.96 -60.37
C MET A 74 -3.46 18.04 -60.36
#